data_AF-A0AAV4A1P1-F1
#
_entry.id   AF-A0AAV4A1P1-F1
#
_cell.length_a   1.000
_cell.length_b   1.000
_cell.length_c   1.000
_cell.angle_alpha   90.00
_cell.angle_beta   90.00
_cell.angle_gamma   90.00
#
_symmetry.space_group_name_H-M   'P 1'
#
loop_
_entity.id
_entity.type
_entity.pdbx_description
1 polymer ?
#
loop_
_entity_poly.entity_id
_entity_poly.type
_entity_poly.pdbx_seq_one_letter_code
_entity_poly.pdbx_strand_id
1 'polypeptide(L)'
;MNFFNVYLLASRNANIRTISRSSITQDHVTMIAQLTKDLDKECARLDSDKGYASISVVLARFNHNLVATNCLSTQLQDYYLTVLRVSPFGADAWSLTVYPRSLAVLVSVILHRQQQERSQKSGGISPRAPANSADSAVINVWNKFLKRLQFAIENTETATEILDDVNVEHMQVLLFLFHGLSLSQKKQILVKICQIIQEVAQIERSVIEKTIPLALSRLVLVFEYLLHYFYDPPSQLMEQVQHNLFTSQTVPSDKTSQYGPSKYFPCREVEENFRRALPALDPQEAGSMRPRFYNLCPPDPSMQETSRVDGLAVNVLLGKEYKLDYSQLYSSCVGLLMAGSQCDKTKEKLSSLDASAMHYHFLLLWRLLSCLPPSADYIRMLSTTDLGMGRAYRNAFASDPLPSESYIDAIHSAHMVTLSGQSPFCINASLRHVLQSLVRFGSDLIVWCPGVTSNSELMRVMLPLIYDVTTEYLGDMAKFLGPIDDPRFEEKSYRYAIQACDQIIVEFSDEESALDEKIFYECIKFMETSLEKPAARKAFKAVYTETA
;
A
#
# COMPACT_ATOMS: atom_id res chain seq x y z
N MET A 1 -20.37 1.48 37.40
CA MET A 1 -19.63 2.46 36.57
C MET A 1 -20.43 3.73 36.28
N ASN A 2 -21.63 3.65 35.67
CA ASN A 2 -22.42 4.85 35.32
C ASN A 2 -22.74 5.75 36.53
N PHE A 3 -23.16 5.17 37.66
CA PHE A 3 -23.39 5.90 38.91
C PHE A 3 -22.13 6.67 39.37
N PHE A 4 -20.99 5.97 39.44
CA PHE A 4 -19.72 6.58 39.84
C PHE A 4 -19.32 7.71 38.90
N ASN A 5 -19.56 7.55 37.60
CA ASN A 5 -19.25 8.56 36.59
C ASN A 5 -20.05 9.86 36.79
N VAL A 6 -21.36 9.72 36.96
CA VAL A 6 -22.29 10.87 37.03
C VAL A 6 -22.23 11.57 38.38
N TYR A 7 -22.19 10.81 39.48
CA TYR A 7 -22.40 11.36 40.83
C TYR A 7 -21.11 11.58 41.63
N LEU A 8 -20.03 10.85 41.31
CA LEU A 8 -18.78 10.93 42.06
C LEU A 8 -17.70 11.69 41.28
N LEU A 9 -17.35 11.23 40.08
CA LEU A 9 -16.31 11.88 39.26
C LEU A 9 -16.69 13.29 38.81
N ALA A 10 -17.91 13.45 38.27
CA ALA A 10 -18.42 14.74 37.83
C ALA A 10 -18.96 15.62 38.98
N SER A 11 -18.75 15.22 40.24
CA SER A 11 -19.28 15.96 41.40
C SER A 11 -18.65 17.34 41.52
N ARG A 12 -19.49 18.36 41.74
CA ARG A 12 -19.03 19.72 42.06
C ARG A 12 -18.46 19.84 43.48
N ASN A 13 -18.75 18.87 44.36
CA ASN A 13 -18.30 18.88 45.75
C ASN A 13 -16.82 18.43 45.87
N ALA A 14 -15.99 19.29 46.46
CA ALA A 14 -14.56 19.01 46.65
C ALA A 14 -14.28 17.79 47.54
N ASN A 15 -15.06 17.58 48.60
CA ASN A 15 -14.88 16.46 49.53
C ASN A 15 -15.16 15.12 48.83
N ILE A 16 -16.23 15.08 48.01
CA ILE A 16 -16.57 13.88 47.22
C ILE A 16 -15.45 13.57 46.22
N ARG A 17 -14.86 14.58 45.58
CA ARG A 17 -13.71 14.38 44.67
C ARG A 17 -12.47 13.88 45.41
N THR A 18 -12.19 14.39 46.61
CA THR A 18 -11.06 13.94 47.43
C THR A 18 -11.24 12.48 47.86
N ILE A 19 -12.43 12.11 48.33
CA ILE A 19 -12.76 10.72 48.68
C ILE A 19 -12.60 9.84 47.44
N SER A 20 -13.21 10.22 46.31
CA SER A 20 -13.13 9.45 45.05
C SER A 20 -11.68 9.22 44.61
N ARG A 21 -10.82 10.24 44.71
CA ARG A 21 -9.37 10.12 44.44
C ARG A 21 -8.67 9.12 45.37
N SER A 22 -8.99 9.15 46.66
CA SER A 22 -8.39 8.24 47.64
C SER A 22 -8.90 6.80 47.53
N SER A 23 -10.08 6.58 46.94
CA SER A 23 -10.69 5.26 46.83
C SER A 23 -10.20 4.43 45.63
N ILE A 24 -9.63 5.06 44.60
CA ILE A 24 -9.15 4.35 43.41
C ILE A 24 -7.78 3.74 43.69
N THR A 25 -7.66 2.44 43.43
CA THR A 25 -6.45 1.64 43.65
C THR A 25 -5.94 1.06 42.33
N GLN A 26 -4.75 0.45 42.35
CA GLN A 26 -4.20 -0.27 41.19
C GLN A 26 -5.15 -1.40 40.71
N ASP A 27 -5.77 -2.15 41.63
CA ASP A 27 -6.71 -3.22 41.27
C ASP A 27 -7.91 -2.70 40.46
N HIS A 28 -8.45 -1.54 40.85
CA HIS A 28 -9.52 -0.89 40.09
C HIS A 28 -9.06 -0.53 38.69
N VAL A 29 -7.86 0.05 38.54
CA VAL A 29 -7.28 0.39 37.24
C VAL A 29 -7.07 -0.87 36.39
N THR A 30 -6.61 -1.96 36.98
CA THR A 30 -6.44 -3.25 36.28
C THR A 30 -7.76 -3.80 35.76
N MET A 31 -8.83 -3.78 36.56
CA MET A 31 -10.16 -4.20 36.13
C MET A 31 -10.69 -3.35 34.97
N ILE A 32 -10.52 -2.03 35.04
CA ILE A 32 -10.94 -1.11 33.97
C ILE A 32 -10.13 -1.34 32.69
N ALA A 33 -8.82 -1.56 32.82
CA ALA A 33 -7.94 -1.88 31.70
C ALA A 33 -8.30 -3.20 31.02
N GLN A 34 -8.62 -4.23 31.81
CA GLN A 34 -9.06 -5.51 31.28
C GLN A 34 -10.39 -5.37 30.52
N LEU A 35 -11.39 -4.69 31.11
CA LEU A 35 -12.66 -4.40 30.45
C LEU A 35 -12.46 -3.60 29.14
N THR A 36 -11.52 -2.66 29.13
CA THR A 36 -11.15 -1.89 27.93
C THR A 36 -10.66 -2.82 26.82
N LYS A 37 -9.76 -3.75 27.14
CA LYS A 37 -9.22 -4.74 26.20
C LYS A 37 -10.27 -5.75 25.72
N ASP A 38 -11.14 -6.20 26.60
CA ASP A 38 -12.16 -7.19 26.27
C ASP A 38 -13.20 -6.60 25.32
N LEU A 39 -13.64 -5.36 25.56
CA LEU A 39 -14.52 -4.65 24.63
C LEU A 39 -13.84 -4.33 23.30
N ASP A 40 -12.53 -4.03 23.32
CA ASP A 40 -11.75 -3.83 22.09
C ASP A 40 -11.74 -5.09 21.22
N LYS A 41 -11.57 -6.28 21.82
CA LYS A 41 -11.62 -7.57 21.11
C LYS A 41 -13.03 -7.92 20.64
N GLU A 42 -14.03 -7.84 21.50
CA GLU A 42 -15.40 -8.24 21.15
C GLU A 42 -16.03 -7.32 20.10
N CYS A 43 -15.77 -6.01 20.15
CA CYS A 43 -16.25 -5.09 19.11
C CYS A 43 -15.49 -5.21 17.78
N ALA A 44 -14.26 -5.74 17.78
CA ALA A 44 -13.58 -6.10 16.54
C ALA A 44 -14.17 -7.37 15.91
N ARG A 45 -14.79 -8.25 16.71
CA ARG A 45 -15.37 -9.54 16.29
C ARG A 45 -16.78 -9.46 15.78
N LEU A 46 -17.60 -8.63 16.41
CA LEU A 46 -19.03 -8.52 16.15
C LEU A 46 -19.27 -7.10 15.67
N ASP A 47 -19.29 -6.88 14.35
CA ASP A 47 -19.70 -5.61 13.74
C ASP A 47 -21.10 -5.23 14.29
N SER A 48 -21.10 -4.43 15.37
CA SER A 48 -22.25 -3.91 16.11
C SER A 48 -23.19 -4.93 16.81
N ASP A 49 -22.72 -5.56 17.89
CA ASP A 49 -23.67 -6.11 18.89
C ASP A 49 -24.21 -4.98 19.80
N LYS A 50 -25.53 -4.82 19.82
CA LYS A 50 -26.27 -3.82 20.62
C LYS A 50 -26.01 -3.97 22.12
N GLY A 51 -25.68 -5.17 22.61
CA GLY A 51 -25.39 -5.42 24.03
C GLY A 51 -24.17 -4.65 24.53
N TYR A 52 -23.09 -4.63 23.75
CA TYR A 52 -21.81 -4.00 24.14
C TYR A 52 -21.80 -2.49 23.92
N ALA A 53 -22.66 -1.95 23.06
CA ALA A 53 -22.71 -0.52 22.77
C ALA A 53 -22.96 0.34 24.03
N SER A 54 -23.86 -0.10 24.91
CA SER A 54 -24.18 0.63 26.15
C SER A 54 -22.99 0.68 27.12
N ILE A 55 -22.30 -0.45 27.31
CA ILE A 55 -21.13 -0.56 28.17
C ILE A 55 -19.96 0.23 27.56
N SER A 56 -19.78 0.16 26.24
CA SER A 56 -18.76 0.91 25.50
C SER A 56 -18.88 2.42 25.76
N VAL A 57 -20.10 2.98 25.65
CA VAL A 57 -20.34 4.41 25.90
C VAL A 57 -20.06 4.79 27.35
N VAL A 58 -20.52 3.97 28.31
CA VAL A 58 -20.30 4.24 29.73
C VAL A 58 -18.82 4.19 30.06
N LEU A 59 -18.09 3.20 29.55
CA LEU A 59 -16.65 3.04 29.78
C LEU A 59 -15.85 4.18 29.16
N ALA A 60 -16.13 4.56 27.91
CA ALA A 60 -15.43 5.66 27.25
C ALA A 60 -15.56 6.98 28.04
N ARG A 61 -16.79 7.31 28.49
CA ARG A 61 -17.03 8.49 29.34
C ARG A 61 -16.36 8.37 30.70
N PHE A 62 -16.33 7.17 31.27
CA PHE A 62 -15.69 6.92 32.57
C PHE A 62 -14.17 7.09 32.50
N ASN A 63 -13.52 6.51 31.49
CA ASN A 63 -12.08 6.66 31.24
C ASN A 63 -11.69 8.12 31.03
N HIS A 64 -12.47 8.85 30.22
CA HIS A 64 -12.25 10.29 30.02
C HIS A 64 -12.33 11.06 31.34
N ASN A 65 -13.39 10.85 32.13
CA ASN A 65 -13.59 11.57 33.38
C ASN A 65 -12.56 11.21 34.46
N LEU A 66 -12.09 9.96 34.52
CA LEU A 66 -11.03 9.53 35.44
C LEU A 66 -9.75 10.36 35.25
N VAL A 67 -9.39 10.61 33.99
CA VAL A 67 -8.22 11.42 33.63
C VAL A 67 -8.51 12.91 33.83
N ALA A 68 -9.59 13.42 33.22
CA ALA A 68 -9.91 14.86 33.20
C ALA A 68 -10.15 15.45 34.59
N THR A 69 -10.71 14.68 35.53
CA THR A 69 -11.00 15.16 36.90
C THR A 69 -9.79 15.06 37.85
N ASN A 70 -8.61 14.70 37.33
CA ASN A 70 -7.43 14.36 38.13
C ASN A 70 -7.75 13.28 39.19
N CYS A 71 -8.61 12.32 38.85
CA CYS A 71 -8.94 11.24 39.78
C CYS A 71 -7.77 10.25 39.89
N LEU A 72 -7.11 9.98 38.77
CA LEU A 72 -5.90 9.18 38.71
C LEU A 72 -4.66 10.03 39.01
N SER A 73 -3.87 9.61 40.01
CA SER A 73 -2.53 10.15 40.25
C SER A 73 -1.60 9.84 39.06
N THR A 74 -0.48 10.56 38.94
CA THR A 74 0.51 10.31 37.86
C THR A 74 0.97 8.85 37.84
N GLN A 75 1.22 8.27 39.01
CA GLN A 75 1.60 6.85 39.14
C GLN A 75 0.50 5.90 38.64
N LEU A 76 -0.77 6.17 38.98
CA LEU A 76 -1.89 5.37 38.50
C LEU A 76 -2.13 5.54 36.99
N GLN A 77 -1.87 6.74 36.43
CA GLN A 77 -1.90 6.95 34.98
C GLN A 77 -0.82 6.13 34.28
N ASP A 78 0.44 6.17 34.76
CA ASP A 78 1.54 5.39 34.19
C ASP A 78 1.27 3.88 34.32
N TYR A 79 0.73 3.44 35.47
CA TYR A 79 0.29 2.07 35.66
C TYR A 79 -0.82 1.68 34.69
N TYR A 80 -1.82 2.55 34.48
CA TYR A 80 -2.91 2.29 33.55
C TYR A 80 -2.40 2.10 32.12
N LEU A 81 -1.50 2.99 31.64
CA LEU A 81 -0.90 2.85 30.31
C LEU A 81 -0.02 1.59 30.20
N THR A 82 0.64 1.18 31.28
CA THR A 82 1.44 -0.05 31.34
C THR A 82 0.56 -1.29 31.22
N VAL A 83 -0.54 -1.37 31.99
CA VAL A 83 -1.49 -2.48 31.89
C VAL A 83 -2.11 -2.53 30.49
N LEU A 84 -2.42 -1.39 29.87
CA LEU A 84 -2.90 -1.31 28.48
C LEU A 84 -1.84 -1.60 27.41
N ARG A 85 -0.55 -1.74 27.78
CA ARG A 85 0.60 -1.92 26.87
C ARG A 85 0.83 -0.77 25.88
N VAL A 86 0.46 0.43 26.28
CA VAL A 86 0.68 1.68 25.53
C VAL A 86 1.54 2.67 26.31
N SER A 87 2.34 2.18 27.27
CA SER A 87 3.18 3.01 28.12
C SER A 87 4.36 3.63 27.34
N PRO A 88 4.47 4.98 27.30
CA PRO A 88 5.59 5.68 26.66
C PRO A 88 6.94 5.32 27.29
N PHE A 89 6.97 5.13 28.61
CA PHE A 89 8.19 4.91 29.40
C PHE A 89 8.39 3.46 29.83
N GLY A 90 7.45 2.56 29.51
CA GLY A 90 7.54 1.15 29.85
C GLY A 90 8.63 0.42 29.05
N ALA A 91 9.18 -0.66 29.60
CA ALA A 91 10.18 -1.50 28.93
C ALA A 91 9.57 -2.40 27.84
N ASP A 92 8.26 -2.63 27.88
CA ASP A 92 7.56 -3.51 26.94
C ASP A 92 7.70 -3.04 25.48
N ALA A 93 7.77 -4.02 24.57
CA ALA A 93 7.74 -3.76 23.13
C ALA A 93 6.39 -3.11 22.73
N TRP A 94 6.45 -2.17 21.80
CA TRP A 94 5.24 -1.57 21.23
C TRP A 94 4.54 -2.56 20.30
N SER A 95 3.21 -2.52 20.24
CA SER A 95 2.42 -3.35 19.32
C SER A 95 2.13 -2.59 18.02
N LEU A 96 2.06 -3.28 16.87
CA LEU A 96 1.64 -2.65 15.62
C LEU A 96 0.12 -2.40 15.65
N THR A 97 -0.64 -3.39 16.08
CA THR A 97 -2.08 -3.26 16.32
C THR A 97 -2.35 -2.66 17.71
N VAL A 98 -2.99 -1.49 17.78
CA VAL A 98 -3.44 -0.88 19.04
C VAL A 98 -4.88 -0.41 18.91
N TYR A 99 -5.75 -0.92 19.77
CA TYR A 99 -7.18 -0.70 19.66
C TYR A 99 -7.63 0.72 20.04
N PRO A 100 -8.71 1.24 19.43
CA PRO A 100 -9.17 2.62 19.64
C PRO A 100 -9.40 3.00 21.10
N ARG A 101 -9.95 2.14 21.97
CA ARG A 101 -10.19 2.54 23.37
C ARG A 101 -8.90 2.68 24.15
N SER A 102 -7.94 1.79 23.91
CA SER A 102 -6.60 1.87 24.50
C SER A 102 -5.85 3.13 24.03
N LEU A 103 -5.95 3.47 22.75
CA LEU A 103 -5.45 4.73 22.19
C LEU A 103 -6.14 5.97 22.80
N ALA A 104 -7.45 5.90 23.04
CA ALA A 104 -8.21 7.01 23.63
C ALA A 104 -7.71 7.34 25.04
N VAL A 105 -7.38 6.31 25.83
CA VAL A 105 -6.76 6.49 27.16
C VAL A 105 -5.37 7.11 27.04
N LEU A 106 -4.53 6.62 26.14
CA LEU A 106 -3.19 7.18 25.88
C LEU A 106 -3.26 8.68 25.54
N VAL A 107 -4.08 9.04 24.54
CA VAL A 107 -4.25 10.42 24.09
C VAL A 107 -4.81 11.29 25.21
N SER A 108 -5.82 10.81 25.94
CA SER A 108 -6.40 11.55 27.07
C SER A 108 -5.35 11.86 28.14
N VAL A 109 -4.50 10.90 28.50
CA VAL A 109 -3.43 11.09 29.49
C VAL A 109 -2.37 12.08 28.99
N ILE A 110 -1.92 11.96 27.74
CA ILE A 110 -0.91 12.87 27.17
C ILE A 110 -1.45 14.30 27.09
N LEU A 111 -2.65 14.50 26.54
CA LEU A 111 -3.27 15.83 26.41
C LEU A 111 -3.49 16.48 27.78
N HIS A 112 -3.91 15.68 28.77
CA HIS A 112 -4.08 16.16 30.14
C HIS A 112 -2.76 16.63 30.75
N ARG A 113 -1.67 15.89 30.56
CA ARG A 113 -0.32 16.31 30.98
C ARG A 113 0.12 17.59 30.27
N GLN A 114 -0.11 17.71 28.96
CA GLN A 114 0.18 18.95 28.21
C GLN A 114 -0.58 20.17 28.77
N GLN A 115 -1.85 20.00 29.13
CA GLN A 115 -2.66 21.07 29.73
C GLN A 115 -2.15 21.49 31.12
N GLN A 116 -1.75 20.51 31.96
CA GLN A 116 -1.15 20.80 33.26
C GLN A 116 0.17 21.56 33.14
N GLU A 117 1.04 21.11 32.24
CA GLU A 117 2.34 21.75 31.99
C GLU A 117 2.20 23.18 31.46
N ARG A 118 1.22 23.44 30.57
CA ARG A 118 0.90 24.80 30.08
C ARG A 118 0.42 25.71 31.21
N SER A 119 -0.41 25.19 32.12
CA SER A 119 -0.94 25.94 33.25
C SER A 119 0.18 26.32 34.24
N GLN A 120 1.11 25.41 34.49
CA GLN A 120 2.27 25.61 35.38
C GLN A 120 3.29 26.61 34.81
N LYS A 121 3.50 26.63 33.49
CA LYS A 121 4.43 27.57 32.82
C LYS A 121 4.00 29.05 32.96
N SER A 122 2.72 29.35 33.21
CA SER A 122 2.26 30.74 33.40
C SER A 122 2.59 31.34 34.77
N GLY A 123 3.07 30.54 35.73
CA GLY A 123 3.30 30.94 37.12
C GLY A 123 4.69 31.49 37.47
N GLY A 124 5.60 31.65 36.49
CA GLY A 124 6.93 32.22 36.69
C GLY A 124 8.00 31.20 37.16
N ILE A 125 9.17 31.28 36.52
CA ILE A 125 10.35 30.40 36.61
C ILE A 125 10.13 29.04 35.92
N SER A 126 10.67 28.90 34.71
CA SER A 126 10.76 27.63 33.99
C SER A 126 11.83 26.75 34.65
N PRO A 127 11.49 25.63 35.30
CA PRO A 127 12.46 24.57 35.51
C PRO A 127 12.78 23.96 34.14
N ARG A 128 13.96 23.34 34.01
CA ARG A 128 14.27 22.42 32.91
C ARG A 128 13.09 21.45 32.75
N ALA A 129 12.59 21.26 31.52
CA ALA A 129 11.44 20.39 31.27
C ALA A 129 11.66 19.03 31.99
N PRO A 130 10.71 18.56 32.81
CA PRO A 130 10.88 17.30 33.53
C PRO A 130 11.17 16.17 32.52
N ALA A 131 12.02 15.21 32.91
CA ALA A 131 12.40 14.08 32.04
C ALA A 131 11.18 13.31 31.48
N ASN A 132 10.06 13.36 32.21
CA ASN A 132 8.79 12.74 31.87
C ASN A 132 7.74 13.75 31.35
N SER A 133 8.17 14.80 30.64
CA SER A 133 7.24 15.74 30.01
C SER A 133 6.32 15.04 29.01
N ALA A 134 5.17 15.64 28.73
CA ALA A 134 4.25 15.12 27.73
C ALA A 134 4.89 15.02 26.32
N ASP A 135 5.75 15.98 25.95
CA ASP A 135 6.47 15.93 24.67
C ASP A 135 7.51 14.79 24.65
N SER A 136 8.18 14.53 25.78
CA SER A 136 9.09 13.37 25.94
C SER A 136 8.33 12.05 25.79
N ALA A 137 7.11 11.98 26.35
CA ALA A 137 6.23 10.82 26.19
C ALA A 137 5.86 10.60 24.70
N VAL A 138 5.49 11.65 23.96
CA VAL A 138 5.18 11.55 22.53
C VAL A 138 6.39 11.07 21.73
N ILE A 139 7.58 11.62 22.00
CA ILE A 139 8.83 11.21 21.33
C ILE A 139 9.14 9.74 21.62
N ASN A 140 8.95 9.28 22.86
CA ASN A 140 9.16 7.88 23.22
C ASN A 140 8.15 6.95 22.54
N VAL A 141 6.88 7.34 22.44
CA VAL A 141 5.87 6.58 21.68
C VAL A 141 6.31 6.43 20.22
N TRP A 142 6.71 7.53 19.55
CA TRP A 142 7.23 7.48 18.19
C TRP A 142 8.47 6.60 18.06
N ASN A 143 9.43 6.73 19.00
CA ASN A 143 10.65 5.93 18.98
C ASN A 143 10.36 4.43 19.11
N LYS A 144 9.45 4.05 20.00
CA LYS A 144 9.06 2.65 20.22
C LYS A 144 8.27 2.10 19.03
N PHE A 145 7.38 2.90 18.44
CA PHE A 145 6.65 2.56 17.22
C PHE A 145 7.59 2.31 16.04
N LEU A 146 8.49 3.25 15.74
CA LEU A 146 9.45 3.12 14.64
C LEU A 146 10.38 1.92 14.84
N LYS A 147 10.85 1.68 16.07
CA LYS A 147 11.64 0.49 16.40
C LYS A 147 10.87 -0.81 16.19
N ARG A 148 9.57 -0.82 16.52
CA ARG A 148 8.71 -2.00 16.28
C ARG A 148 8.49 -2.24 14.79
N LEU A 149 8.28 -1.20 13.98
CA LEU A 149 8.19 -1.30 12.53
C LEU A 149 9.48 -1.86 11.93
N GLN A 150 10.63 -1.29 12.29
CA GLN A 150 11.93 -1.77 11.86
C GLN A 150 12.12 -3.25 12.19
N PHE A 151 11.86 -3.64 13.45
CA PHE A 151 11.95 -5.04 13.87
C PHE A 151 11.00 -5.96 13.06
N ALA A 152 9.79 -5.50 12.72
CA ALA A 152 8.85 -6.28 11.92
C ALA A 152 9.32 -6.49 10.48
N ILE A 153 10.01 -5.50 9.91
CA ILE A 153 10.63 -5.59 8.58
C ILE A 153 11.82 -6.56 8.60
N GLU A 154 12.65 -6.49 9.65
CA GLU A 154 13.84 -7.34 9.79
C GLU A 154 13.51 -8.81 10.12
N ASN A 155 12.36 -9.10 10.74
CA ASN A 155 12.02 -10.42 11.29
C ASN A 155 10.75 -11.03 10.65
N THR A 156 10.52 -10.81 9.36
CA THR A 156 9.26 -11.23 8.69
C THR A 156 9.06 -12.76 8.64
N GLU A 157 10.11 -13.56 8.68
CA GLU A 157 10.04 -15.04 8.60
C GLU A 157 9.36 -15.72 9.82
N THR A 158 9.24 -15.02 10.95
CA THR A 158 8.68 -15.57 12.20
C THR A 158 7.19 -15.24 12.43
N ALA A 159 6.55 -14.52 11.50
CA ALA A 159 5.16 -14.11 11.65
C ALA A 159 4.20 -15.29 11.43
N THR A 160 3.38 -15.59 12.44
CA THR A 160 2.20 -16.45 12.34
C THR A 160 1.28 -16.01 11.20
N GLU A 161 0.45 -16.90 10.66
CA GLU A 161 -0.50 -16.64 9.55
C GLU A 161 -1.38 -15.37 9.73
N ILE A 162 -1.55 -14.90 10.97
CA ILE A 162 -2.16 -13.60 11.29
C ILE A 162 -1.08 -12.49 11.17
N LEU A 163 -1.09 -11.76 10.06
CA LEU A 163 -0.27 -10.56 9.87
C LEU A 163 -0.68 -9.45 10.86
N ASP A 164 0.19 -9.16 11.83
CA ASP A 164 0.10 -7.97 12.71
C ASP A 164 0.39 -6.71 11.88
N ASP A 165 -0.55 -5.76 11.86
CA ASP A 165 -0.49 -4.54 11.04
C ASP A 165 -0.88 -3.30 11.85
N VAL A 166 -0.54 -2.12 11.33
CA VAL A 166 -0.88 -0.84 11.96
C VAL A 166 -2.29 -0.42 11.54
N ASN A 167 -3.23 -0.45 12.47
CA ASN A 167 -4.59 0.02 12.24
C ASN A 167 -4.67 1.54 12.02
N VAL A 168 -5.73 1.97 11.32
CA VAL A 168 -5.97 3.35 10.89
C VAL A 168 -5.89 4.33 12.06
N GLU A 169 -6.59 4.03 13.16
CA GLU A 169 -6.69 4.91 14.33
C GLU A 169 -5.33 5.08 15.02
N HIS A 170 -4.52 4.02 15.04
CA HIS A 170 -3.17 4.08 15.59
C HIS A 170 -2.30 5.05 14.81
N MET A 171 -2.32 4.97 13.47
CA MET A 171 -1.56 5.89 12.63
C MET A 171 -2.06 7.34 12.76
N GLN A 172 -3.37 7.55 12.79
CA GLN A 172 -3.98 8.87 12.98
C GLN A 172 -3.59 9.50 14.33
N VAL A 173 -3.57 8.71 15.41
CA VAL A 173 -3.12 9.17 16.73
C VAL A 173 -1.65 9.56 16.73
N LEU A 174 -0.77 8.76 16.11
CA LEU A 174 0.65 9.08 16.01
C LEU A 174 0.86 10.41 15.30
N LEU A 175 0.19 10.62 14.16
CA LEU A 175 0.25 11.88 13.41
C LEU A 175 -0.32 13.06 14.20
N PHE A 176 -1.44 12.88 14.88
CA PHE A 176 -2.02 13.91 15.74
C PHE A 176 -1.06 14.34 16.85
N LEU A 177 -0.41 13.38 17.51
CA LEU A 177 0.59 13.67 18.53
C LEU A 177 1.86 14.31 17.94
N PHE A 178 2.29 13.88 16.75
CA PHE A 178 3.41 14.48 16.01
C PHE A 178 3.20 15.97 15.77
N HIS A 179 1.98 16.37 15.39
CA HIS A 179 1.65 17.78 15.14
C HIS A 179 1.63 18.64 16.40
N GLY A 180 1.60 18.03 17.59
CA GLY A 180 1.79 18.73 18.87
C GLY A 180 3.25 19.00 19.25
N LEU A 181 4.23 18.46 18.51
CA LEU A 181 5.65 18.59 18.83
C LEU A 181 6.27 19.91 18.32
N SER A 182 7.38 20.30 18.95
CA SER A 182 8.21 21.39 18.45
C SER A 182 8.89 21.04 17.11
N LEU A 183 9.26 22.05 16.33
CA LEU A 183 9.95 21.85 15.05
C LEU A 183 11.23 20.99 15.19
N SER A 184 12.04 21.22 16.23
CA SER A 184 13.25 20.42 16.46
C SER A 184 12.94 18.94 16.69
N GLN A 185 11.86 18.63 17.40
CA GLN A 185 11.41 17.26 17.66
C GLN A 185 10.84 16.61 16.40
N LYS A 186 10.05 17.36 15.61
CA LYS A 186 9.57 16.90 14.31
C LYS A 186 10.72 16.51 13.38
N LYS A 187 11.77 17.35 13.32
CA LYS A 187 13.00 17.09 12.55
C LYS A 187 13.69 15.78 12.99
N GLN A 188 13.80 15.54 14.30
CA GLN A 188 14.40 14.31 14.83
C GLN A 188 13.65 13.05 14.38
N ILE A 189 12.31 13.08 14.39
CA ILE A 189 11.50 11.94 13.93
C ILE A 189 11.68 11.71 12.42
N LEU A 190 11.66 12.77 11.60
CA LEU A 190 11.88 12.65 10.16
C LEU A 190 13.26 12.06 9.83
N VAL A 191 14.32 12.57 10.47
CA VAL A 191 15.68 12.04 10.30
C VAL A 191 15.74 10.56 10.67
N LYS A 192 15.10 10.17 11.77
CA LYS A 192 15.06 8.77 12.20
C LYS A 192 14.34 7.87 11.19
N ILE A 193 13.23 8.33 10.60
CA ILE A 193 12.53 7.57 9.55
C ILE A 193 13.45 7.37 8.33
N CYS A 194 14.15 8.40 7.88
CA CYS A 194 15.10 8.29 6.76
C CYS A 194 16.23 7.31 7.07
N GLN A 195 16.79 7.34 8.29
CA GLN A 195 17.81 6.40 8.74
C GLN A 195 17.33 4.96 8.72
N ILE A 196 16.11 4.69 9.25
CA ILE A 196 15.53 3.35 9.23
C ILE A 196 15.34 2.86 7.79
N ILE A 197 14.87 3.72 6.87
CA ILE A 197 14.73 3.34 5.44
C ILE A 197 16.10 2.96 4.85
N GLN A 198 17.15 3.72 5.15
CA GLN A 198 18.51 3.42 4.68
C GLN A 198 19.05 2.11 5.26
N GLU A 199 18.81 1.85 6.55
CA GLU A 199 19.17 0.61 7.25
C GLU A 199 18.44 -0.61 6.67
N VAL A 200 17.12 -0.50 6.47
CA VAL A 200 16.29 -1.55 5.86
C VAL A 200 16.75 -1.87 4.44
N ALA A 201 17.18 -0.86 3.66
CA ALA A 201 17.72 -1.08 2.33
C ALA A 201 19.06 -1.82 2.30
N GLN A 202 19.75 -1.98 3.44
CA GLN A 202 20.96 -2.81 3.55
C GLN A 202 20.65 -4.29 3.82
N ILE A 203 19.40 -4.64 4.13
CA ILE A 203 18.98 -6.04 4.26
C ILE A 203 19.21 -6.73 2.90
N GLU A 204 19.61 -8.00 2.94
CA GLU A 204 19.89 -8.76 1.72
C GLU A 204 18.70 -8.68 0.75
N ARG A 205 18.97 -8.24 -0.48
CA ARG A 205 17.96 -8.03 -1.52
C ARG A 205 17.05 -9.25 -1.72
N SER A 206 17.62 -10.46 -1.67
CA SER A 206 16.89 -11.71 -1.84
C SER A 206 15.83 -11.93 -0.76
N VAL A 207 16.07 -11.45 0.47
CA VAL A 207 15.14 -11.55 1.60
C VAL A 207 14.01 -10.55 1.41
N ILE A 208 14.33 -9.29 1.13
CA ILE A 208 13.35 -8.21 0.93
C ILE A 208 12.41 -8.50 -0.25
N GLU A 209 12.93 -9.07 -1.35
CA GLU A 209 12.10 -9.44 -2.49
C GLU A 209 11.14 -10.60 -2.18
N LYS A 210 11.44 -11.45 -1.19
CA LYS A 210 10.63 -12.62 -0.83
C LYS A 210 9.63 -12.36 0.30
N THR A 211 9.79 -11.29 1.06
CA THR A 211 8.92 -10.98 2.22
C THR A 211 7.75 -10.09 1.84
N ILE A 212 6.62 -10.21 2.57
CA ILE A 212 5.44 -9.36 2.34
C ILE A 212 5.70 -7.99 2.99
N PRO A 213 5.74 -6.89 2.22
CA PRO A 213 6.29 -5.62 2.68
C PRO A 213 5.27 -4.75 3.44
N LEU A 214 4.39 -5.32 4.28
CA LEU A 214 3.31 -4.56 4.92
C LEU A 214 3.85 -3.55 5.95
N ALA A 215 4.74 -3.97 6.84
CA ALA A 215 5.39 -3.06 7.81
C ALA A 215 6.25 -1.99 7.11
N LEU A 216 6.94 -2.37 6.02
CA LEU A 216 7.70 -1.45 5.19
C LEU A 216 6.77 -0.40 4.53
N SER A 217 5.62 -0.83 4.02
CA SER A 217 4.59 0.06 3.47
C SER A 217 4.15 1.09 4.51
N ARG A 218 4.00 0.71 5.80
CA ARG A 218 3.64 1.65 6.88
C ARG A 218 4.73 2.69 7.14
N LEU A 219 6.00 2.30 7.08
CA LEU A 219 7.12 3.23 7.22
C LEU A 219 7.14 4.25 6.07
N VAL A 220 6.98 3.77 4.83
CA VAL A 220 6.93 4.59 3.62
C VAL A 220 5.73 5.54 3.64
N LEU A 221 4.56 5.05 4.04
CA LEU A 221 3.33 5.83 4.19
C LEU A 221 3.51 7.03 5.15
N VAL A 222 4.20 6.82 6.28
CA VAL A 222 4.50 7.91 7.22
C VAL A 222 5.49 8.88 6.59
N PHE A 223 6.53 8.39 5.92
CA PHE A 223 7.50 9.26 5.26
C PHE A 223 6.83 10.17 4.22
N GLU A 224 6.00 9.59 3.37
CA GLU A 224 5.24 10.31 2.35
C GLU A 224 4.31 11.37 2.96
N TYR A 225 3.61 11.03 4.04
CA TYR A 225 2.79 12.00 4.78
C TYR A 225 3.63 13.18 5.29
N LEU A 226 4.79 12.89 5.88
CA LEU A 226 5.70 13.93 6.38
C LEU A 226 6.36 14.73 5.27
N LEU A 227 6.35 14.29 4.02
CA LEU A 227 6.76 15.14 2.91
C LEU A 227 5.75 16.25 2.62
N HIS A 228 4.46 16.02 2.87
CA HIS A 228 3.40 16.97 2.51
C HIS A 228 2.88 17.78 3.69
N TYR A 229 2.84 17.16 4.87
CA TYR A 229 2.23 17.69 6.08
C TYR A 229 3.22 17.63 7.25
N PHE A 230 4.44 18.13 7.05
CA PHE A 230 5.46 18.17 8.10
C PHE A 230 5.16 19.27 9.12
N TYR A 231 4.95 20.48 8.64
CA TYR A 231 4.73 21.64 9.51
C TYR A 231 3.30 21.68 10.03
N ASP A 232 2.31 21.67 9.13
CA ASP A 232 0.89 21.76 9.46
C ASP A 232 0.13 20.46 9.10
N PRO A 233 -0.86 20.04 9.92
CA PRO A 233 -1.69 18.89 9.61
C PRO A 233 -2.71 19.18 8.51
N PRO A 234 -3.19 18.15 7.78
CA PRO A 234 -4.36 18.31 6.92
C PRO A 234 -5.60 18.58 7.76
N SER A 235 -6.51 19.40 7.22
CA SER A 235 -7.71 19.87 7.93
C SER A 235 -8.59 18.75 8.50
N GLN A 236 -8.61 17.59 7.85
CA GLN A 236 -9.42 16.44 8.21
C GLN A 236 -8.84 15.60 9.35
N LEU A 237 -7.53 15.70 9.66
CA LEU A 237 -6.88 14.82 10.64
C LEU A 237 -7.53 14.92 12.02
N MET A 238 -7.80 16.16 12.47
CA MET A 238 -8.45 16.40 13.77
C MET A 238 -9.85 15.77 13.81
N GLU A 239 -10.65 15.96 12.76
CA GLU A 239 -11.99 15.40 12.66
C GLU A 239 -11.97 13.86 12.65
N GLN A 240 -11.02 13.27 11.91
CA GLN A 240 -10.83 11.82 11.86
C GLN A 240 -10.50 11.24 13.24
N VAL A 241 -9.52 11.83 13.94
CA VAL A 241 -9.15 11.39 15.29
C VAL A 241 -10.31 11.59 16.26
N GLN A 242 -10.99 12.74 16.22
CA GLN A 242 -12.14 13.00 17.09
C GLN A 242 -13.27 11.99 16.86
N HIS A 243 -13.55 11.67 15.60
CA HIS A 243 -14.60 10.74 15.23
C HIS A 243 -14.24 9.31 15.66
N ASN A 244 -13.14 8.78 15.14
CA ASN A 244 -12.75 7.37 15.29
C ASN A 244 -12.38 7.00 16.73
N LEU A 245 -11.82 7.96 17.48
CA LEU A 245 -11.31 7.70 18.83
C LEU A 245 -12.35 7.98 19.92
N PHE A 246 -13.19 9.00 19.76
CA PHE A 246 -14.09 9.45 20.82
C PHE A 246 -15.57 9.36 20.44
N THR A 247 -15.94 9.86 19.26
CA THR A 247 -17.36 9.94 18.86
C THR A 247 -17.95 8.55 18.66
N SER A 248 -17.27 7.68 17.92
CA SER A 248 -17.72 6.30 17.66
C SER A 248 -17.87 5.47 18.94
N GLN A 249 -17.16 5.84 20.01
CA GLN A 249 -17.23 5.14 21.30
C GLN A 249 -18.29 5.71 22.25
N THR A 250 -18.71 6.96 22.06
CA THR A 250 -19.56 7.70 23.01
C THR A 250 -20.98 7.95 22.52
N VAL A 251 -21.26 7.79 21.23
CA VAL A 251 -22.59 7.97 20.64
C VAL A 251 -23.27 6.60 20.44
N PRO A 252 -24.50 6.38 20.96
CA PRO A 252 -25.23 5.13 20.79
C PRO A 252 -25.58 4.82 19.32
N SER A 253 -25.55 3.53 18.96
CA SER A 253 -25.81 3.01 17.61
C SER A 253 -27.17 3.43 17.01
N ASP A 254 -28.20 3.70 17.82
CA ASP A 254 -29.51 4.11 17.27
C ASP A 254 -29.50 5.52 16.61
N LYS A 255 -28.41 6.29 16.75
CA LYS A 255 -28.19 7.58 16.06
C LYS A 255 -27.11 7.53 14.97
N THR A 256 -26.55 6.35 14.66
CA THR A 256 -25.38 6.21 13.76
C THR A 256 -25.72 6.19 12.27
N SER A 257 -27.00 6.22 11.88
CA SER A 257 -27.36 6.45 10.47
C SER A 257 -26.87 7.82 9.94
N GLN A 258 -26.54 8.77 10.83
CA GLN A 258 -25.88 10.05 10.48
C GLN A 258 -24.34 10.03 10.63
N TYR A 259 -23.76 9.03 11.30
CA TYR A 259 -22.34 8.96 11.64
C TYR A 259 -21.82 7.60 11.14
N GLY A 260 -21.38 7.57 9.88
CA GLY A 260 -20.96 6.36 9.16
C GLY A 260 -19.73 5.62 9.76
N PRO A 261 -19.13 4.66 9.02
CA PRO A 261 -17.95 3.91 9.49
C PRO A 261 -16.75 4.81 9.79
N SER A 262 -15.67 4.24 10.38
CA SER A 262 -14.41 4.97 10.66
C SER A 262 -14.03 5.90 9.50
N LYS A 263 -13.73 7.16 9.83
CA LYS A 263 -13.32 8.19 8.86
C LYS A 263 -11.84 8.05 8.54
N TYR A 264 -11.54 7.69 7.29
CA TYR A 264 -10.18 7.63 6.76
C TYR A 264 -10.20 7.76 5.24
N PHE A 265 -9.02 7.89 4.63
CA PHE A 265 -8.88 7.91 3.18
C PHE A 265 -8.52 6.49 2.71
N PRO A 266 -9.44 5.72 2.11
CA PRO A 266 -9.08 4.41 1.57
C PRO A 266 -8.14 4.57 0.38
N CYS A 267 -7.16 3.67 0.27
CA CYS A 267 -6.38 3.49 -0.96
C CYS A 267 -7.24 2.66 -1.91
N ARG A 268 -8.10 3.33 -2.70
CA ARG A 268 -9.20 2.68 -3.43
C ARG A 268 -8.69 1.62 -4.40
N GLU A 269 -7.55 1.90 -5.02
CA GLU A 269 -6.81 1.06 -5.97
C GLU A 269 -6.50 -0.34 -5.42
N VAL A 270 -6.32 -0.45 -4.10
CA VAL A 270 -5.97 -1.71 -3.41
C VAL A 270 -7.11 -2.20 -2.54
N GLU A 271 -7.65 -1.33 -1.69
CA GLU A 271 -8.63 -1.64 -0.65
C GLU A 271 -9.93 -2.21 -1.23
N GLU A 272 -10.38 -1.69 -2.38
CA GLU A 272 -11.61 -2.17 -3.01
C GLU A 272 -11.44 -3.58 -3.58
N ASN A 273 -10.30 -3.85 -4.23
CA ASN A 273 -9.97 -5.16 -4.78
C ASN A 273 -9.77 -6.19 -3.66
N PHE A 274 -9.05 -5.82 -2.61
CA PHE A 274 -8.87 -6.66 -1.42
C PHE A 274 -10.22 -7.04 -0.79
N ARG A 275 -11.12 -6.06 -0.65
CA ARG A 275 -12.45 -6.30 -0.07
C ARG A 275 -13.32 -7.23 -0.92
N ARG A 276 -13.26 -7.11 -2.25
CA ARG A 276 -13.99 -7.98 -3.18
C ARG A 276 -13.47 -9.41 -3.19
N ALA A 277 -12.18 -9.60 -2.95
CA ALA A 277 -11.52 -10.90 -2.95
C ALA A 277 -11.66 -11.68 -1.62
N LEU A 278 -12.11 -11.03 -0.54
CA LEU A 278 -12.36 -11.67 0.74
C LEU A 278 -13.59 -12.60 0.65
N PRO A 279 -13.48 -13.90 1.00
CA PRO A 279 -14.64 -14.75 1.18
C PRO A 279 -15.56 -14.17 2.27
N ALA A 280 -16.87 -14.46 2.19
CA ALA A 280 -17.76 -14.28 3.34
C ALA A 280 -17.25 -15.18 4.48
N LEU A 281 -16.59 -14.58 5.47
CA LEU A 281 -15.83 -15.31 6.48
C LEU A 281 -16.71 -15.98 7.54
N ASP A 282 -16.24 -17.14 7.99
CA ASP A 282 -16.78 -17.91 9.11
C ASP A 282 -16.63 -17.09 10.42
N PRO A 283 -17.66 -17.01 11.30
CA PRO A 283 -17.67 -16.15 12.49
C PRO A 283 -16.55 -16.40 13.52
N GLN A 284 -15.76 -17.47 13.38
CA GLN A 284 -14.69 -17.84 14.32
C GLN A 284 -13.34 -17.11 14.07
N GLU A 285 -13.04 -16.67 12.84
CA GLU A 285 -11.81 -15.91 12.52
C GLU A 285 -11.94 -14.39 12.73
N ALA A 286 -13.10 -13.92 13.18
CA ALA A 286 -13.42 -12.50 13.29
C ALA A 286 -12.71 -11.78 14.47
N GLY A 287 -11.94 -12.46 15.32
CA GLY A 287 -11.43 -11.89 16.58
C GLY A 287 -10.28 -10.89 16.49
N SER A 288 -9.67 -10.68 15.32
CA SER A 288 -8.51 -9.78 15.14
C SER A 288 -8.81 -8.64 14.16
N MET A 289 -8.24 -7.45 14.44
CA MET A 289 -8.30 -6.34 13.48
C MET A 289 -7.63 -6.75 12.17
N ARG A 290 -8.38 -6.64 11.07
CA ARG A 290 -7.88 -6.95 9.73
C ARG A 290 -7.00 -5.82 9.20
N PRO A 291 -5.92 -6.14 8.47
CA PRO A 291 -5.17 -5.15 7.68
C PRO A 291 -6.10 -4.35 6.77
N ARG A 292 -5.82 -3.05 6.62
CA ARG A 292 -6.56 -2.11 5.76
C ARG A 292 -5.60 -1.31 4.89
N PHE A 293 -5.97 -1.01 3.67
CA PHE A 293 -5.17 -0.19 2.76
C PHE A 293 -5.73 1.24 2.74
N TYR A 294 -4.93 2.20 3.24
CA TYR A 294 -5.39 3.56 3.50
C TYR A 294 -4.30 4.60 3.24
N ASN A 295 -4.68 5.75 2.72
CA ASN A 295 -3.80 6.91 2.56
C ASN A 295 -3.88 7.81 3.81
N LEU A 296 -2.78 8.52 4.11
CA LEU A 296 -2.73 9.55 5.15
C LEU A 296 -2.93 10.95 4.57
N CYS A 297 -2.52 11.15 3.33
CA CYS A 297 -2.78 12.36 2.56
C CYS A 297 -4.24 12.36 2.07
N PRO A 298 -4.98 13.48 2.21
CA PRO A 298 -6.27 13.64 1.57
C PRO A 298 -6.16 13.44 0.05
N PRO A 299 -7.16 12.82 -0.60
CA PRO A 299 -7.19 12.73 -2.05
C PRO A 299 -7.34 14.14 -2.65
N ASP A 300 -6.41 14.55 -3.50
CA ASP A 300 -6.48 15.83 -4.20
C ASP A 300 -7.56 15.76 -5.29
N PRO A 301 -8.57 16.65 -5.31
CA PRO A 301 -9.58 16.67 -6.37
C PRO A 301 -9.02 17.05 -7.74
N SER A 302 -7.81 17.61 -7.83
CA SER A 302 -7.10 17.88 -9.07
C SER A 302 -5.88 16.98 -9.22
N MET A 303 -6.04 15.84 -9.91
CA MET A 303 -4.96 14.89 -10.24
C MET A 303 -3.88 15.45 -11.20
N GLN A 304 -3.70 16.78 -11.28
CA GLN A 304 -2.78 17.48 -12.19
C GLN A 304 -1.72 18.34 -11.49
N GLU A 305 -1.85 18.62 -10.19
CA GLU A 305 -0.78 19.26 -9.44
C GLU A 305 -0.07 18.19 -8.60
N THR A 306 1.19 17.91 -8.92
CA THR A 306 2.10 17.20 -7.99
C THR A 306 1.95 17.84 -6.61
N SER A 307 1.41 17.11 -5.63
CA SER A 307 1.13 17.62 -4.30
C SER A 307 2.37 18.32 -3.74
N ARG A 308 2.25 19.60 -3.43
CA ARG A 308 3.39 20.45 -3.06
C ARG A 308 4.05 19.91 -1.80
N VAL A 309 5.32 19.51 -1.91
CA VAL A 309 6.14 19.07 -0.79
C VAL A 309 6.40 20.23 0.18
N ASP A 310 6.37 19.95 1.48
CA ASP A 310 6.68 20.88 2.56
C ASP A 310 8.17 21.27 2.51
N GLY A 311 8.44 22.57 2.34
CA GLY A 311 9.81 23.08 2.23
C GLY A 311 10.67 22.84 3.48
N LEU A 312 10.06 22.74 4.68
CA LEU A 312 10.79 22.40 5.90
C LEU A 312 11.18 20.93 5.93
N ALA A 313 10.37 20.03 5.38
CA ALA A 313 10.73 18.62 5.21
C ALA A 313 11.92 18.50 4.25
N VAL A 314 11.84 19.14 3.08
CA VAL A 314 12.94 19.15 2.09
C VAL A 314 14.23 19.71 2.68
N ASN A 315 14.14 20.78 3.47
CA ASN A 315 15.29 21.37 4.15
C ASN A 315 15.95 20.40 5.14
N VAL A 316 15.21 19.48 5.75
CA VAL A 316 15.78 18.43 6.60
C VAL A 316 16.51 17.39 5.75
N LEU A 317 15.90 16.96 4.65
CA LEU A 317 16.45 15.93 3.75
C LEU A 317 17.75 16.38 3.06
N LEU A 318 17.79 17.63 2.60
CA LEU A 318 18.93 18.20 1.90
C LEU A 318 19.90 18.97 2.83
N GLY A 319 19.49 19.15 4.09
CA GLY A 319 20.23 19.93 5.07
C GLY A 319 21.46 19.19 5.60
N LYS A 320 22.65 19.80 5.45
CA LYS A 320 23.91 19.25 5.95
C LYS A 320 23.94 19.03 7.47
N GLU A 321 23.12 19.76 8.22
CA GLU A 321 23.02 19.69 9.69
C GLU A 321 22.64 18.29 10.20
N TYR A 322 21.84 17.55 9.43
CA TYR A 322 21.23 16.29 9.87
C TYR A 322 22.05 15.05 9.46
N LYS A 323 23.19 15.25 8.77
CA LYS A 323 24.07 14.17 8.28
C LYS A 323 23.33 13.09 7.49
N LEU A 324 22.23 13.44 6.83
CA LEU A 324 21.51 12.54 5.94
C LEU A 324 22.20 12.55 4.57
N ASP A 325 22.55 11.37 4.07
CA ASP A 325 22.98 11.21 2.69
C ASP A 325 21.74 11.06 1.81
N TYR A 326 21.35 12.16 1.15
CA TYR A 326 20.18 12.17 0.28
C TYR A 326 20.32 11.25 -0.93
N SER A 327 21.53 11.14 -1.51
CA SER A 327 21.78 10.24 -2.64
C SER A 327 21.55 8.79 -2.23
N GLN A 328 22.08 8.39 -1.07
CA GLN A 328 21.87 7.07 -0.52
C GLN A 328 20.39 6.84 -0.17
N LEU A 329 19.71 7.82 0.45
CA LEU A 329 18.28 7.71 0.78
C LEU A 329 17.43 7.48 -0.49
N TYR A 330 17.66 8.27 -1.53
CA TYR A 330 16.95 8.13 -2.80
C TYR A 330 17.22 6.76 -3.43
N SER A 331 18.48 6.31 -3.47
CA SER A 331 18.84 4.98 -3.97
C SER A 331 18.21 3.86 -3.13
N SER A 332 18.11 4.02 -1.81
CA SER A 332 17.43 3.09 -0.91
C SER A 332 15.94 2.99 -1.26
N CYS A 333 15.25 4.11 -1.48
CA CYS A 333 13.86 4.11 -1.94
C CYS A 333 13.71 3.41 -3.29
N VAL A 334 14.59 3.65 -4.26
CA VAL A 334 14.56 2.95 -5.55
C VAL A 334 14.77 1.44 -5.38
N GLY A 335 15.75 1.02 -4.57
CA GLY A 335 16.02 -0.40 -4.34
C GLY A 335 14.88 -1.14 -3.64
N LEU A 336 14.14 -0.44 -2.76
CA LEU A 336 13.02 -1.00 -2.02
C LEU A 336 11.72 -1.10 -2.85
N LEU A 337 11.67 -0.60 -4.09
CA LEU A 337 10.51 -0.76 -4.98
C LEU A 337 10.18 -2.24 -5.24
N MET A 338 11.20 -3.08 -5.28
CA MET A 338 11.08 -4.50 -5.58
C MET A 338 10.73 -5.36 -4.35
N ALA A 339 10.49 -4.76 -3.18
CA ALA A 339 10.13 -5.52 -1.98
C ALA A 339 8.85 -6.34 -2.21
N GLY A 340 8.89 -7.61 -1.85
CA GLY A 340 7.81 -8.58 -2.08
C GLY A 340 7.65 -9.09 -3.51
N SER A 341 8.40 -8.59 -4.50
CA SER A 341 8.27 -8.98 -5.92
C SER A 341 8.45 -10.48 -6.24
N GLN A 342 9.03 -11.24 -5.32
CA GLN A 342 9.29 -12.68 -5.43
C GLN A 342 8.66 -13.47 -4.27
N CYS A 343 7.65 -12.94 -3.58
CA CYS A 343 7.00 -13.65 -2.47
C CYS A 343 6.24 -14.92 -2.91
N ASP A 344 5.86 -15.00 -4.20
CA ASP A 344 5.33 -16.19 -4.86
C ASP A 344 6.32 -17.37 -4.85
N LYS A 345 7.62 -17.10 -4.81
CA LYS A 345 8.65 -18.14 -4.77
C LYS A 345 8.81 -18.78 -3.39
N THR A 346 8.28 -18.16 -2.34
CA THR A 346 8.39 -18.65 -0.94
C THR A 346 7.10 -19.24 -0.41
N LYS A 347 5.93 -18.86 -0.95
CA LYS A 347 4.63 -19.40 -0.55
C LYS A 347 4.05 -20.23 -1.69
N GLU A 348 3.62 -21.46 -1.39
CA GLU A 348 2.94 -22.33 -2.38
C GLU A 348 1.67 -21.68 -2.96
N LYS A 349 1.00 -20.82 -2.19
CA LYS A 349 -0.17 -20.07 -2.62
C LYS A 349 -0.17 -18.66 -2.04
N LEU A 350 -0.18 -17.65 -2.92
CA LEU A 350 -0.37 -16.27 -2.52
C LEU A 350 -1.82 -16.00 -2.11
N SER A 351 -1.99 -15.35 -0.97
CA SER A 351 -3.30 -14.85 -0.54
C SER A 351 -3.62 -13.51 -1.21
N SER A 352 -4.90 -13.12 -1.22
CA SER A 352 -5.32 -11.78 -1.68
C SER A 352 -4.66 -10.67 -0.85
N LEU A 353 -4.39 -10.91 0.43
CA LEU A 353 -3.67 -9.99 1.31
C LEU A 353 -2.23 -9.78 0.86
N ASP A 354 -1.52 -10.85 0.49
CA ASP A 354 -0.14 -10.78 0.01
C ASP A 354 -0.06 -9.93 -1.28
N ALA A 355 -0.94 -10.21 -2.24
CA ALA A 355 -1.03 -9.46 -3.50
C ALA A 355 -1.37 -7.98 -3.28
N SER A 356 -2.32 -7.71 -2.38
CA SER A 356 -2.73 -6.35 -2.04
C SER A 356 -1.61 -5.58 -1.33
N ALA A 357 -0.85 -6.24 -0.45
CA ALA A 357 0.29 -5.65 0.23
C ALA A 357 1.42 -5.27 -0.74
N MET A 358 1.72 -6.10 -1.74
CA MET A 358 2.69 -5.76 -2.79
C MET A 358 2.24 -4.56 -3.63
N HIS A 359 0.99 -4.57 -4.09
CA HIS A 359 0.43 -3.48 -4.89
C HIS A 359 0.47 -2.16 -4.10
N TYR A 360 0.06 -2.22 -2.84
CA TYR A 360 0.09 -1.08 -1.94
C TYR A 360 1.50 -0.54 -1.71
N HIS A 361 2.46 -1.42 -1.43
CA HIS A 361 3.86 -1.02 -1.22
C HIS A 361 4.43 -0.30 -2.44
N PHE A 362 4.24 -0.88 -3.63
CA PHE A 362 4.71 -0.28 -4.88
C PHE A 362 4.11 1.11 -5.09
N LEU A 363 2.78 1.24 -5.00
CA LEU A 363 2.10 2.52 -5.19
C LEU A 363 2.61 3.62 -4.25
N LEU A 364 2.80 3.29 -2.97
CA LEU A 364 3.31 4.26 -1.99
C LEU A 364 4.72 4.73 -2.30
N LEU A 365 5.61 3.78 -2.59
CA LEU A 365 7.03 4.10 -2.81
C LEU A 365 7.24 4.78 -4.16
N TRP A 366 6.43 4.42 -5.15
CA TRP A 366 6.35 5.10 -6.44
C TRP A 366 5.93 6.56 -6.27
N ARG A 367 4.78 6.80 -5.62
CA ARG A 367 4.28 8.16 -5.34
C ARG A 367 5.30 8.97 -4.54
N LEU A 368 5.95 8.36 -3.55
CA LEU A 368 7.02 8.98 -2.77
C LEU A 368 8.18 9.44 -3.68
N LEU A 369 8.65 8.58 -4.59
CA LEU A 369 9.74 8.91 -5.51
C LEU A 369 9.36 10.02 -6.48
N SER A 370 8.11 10.03 -6.98
CA SER A 370 7.63 11.11 -7.85
C SER A 370 7.51 12.47 -7.13
N CYS A 371 7.38 12.47 -5.80
CA CYS A 371 7.41 13.71 -5.00
C CYS A 371 8.84 14.19 -4.68
N LEU A 372 9.82 13.30 -4.64
CA LEU A 372 11.19 13.60 -4.23
C LEU A 372 12.02 14.08 -5.43
N PRO A 373 12.86 15.12 -5.28
CA PRO A 373 13.77 15.50 -6.36
C PRO A 373 14.78 14.36 -6.61
N PRO A 374 14.98 13.90 -7.86
CA PRO A 374 15.98 12.88 -8.15
C PRO A 374 17.37 13.25 -7.64
N SER A 375 18.09 12.28 -7.06
CA SER A 375 19.45 12.55 -6.61
C SER A 375 20.40 12.76 -7.79
N ALA A 376 21.44 13.58 -7.59
CA ALA A 376 22.44 13.84 -8.63
C ALA A 376 23.11 12.54 -9.11
N ASP A 377 23.35 11.59 -8.21
CA ASP A 377 23.97 10.30 -8.54
C ASP A 377 23.01 9.40 -9.31
N TYR A 378 21.72 9.42 -8.98
CA TYR A 378 20.70 8.72 -9.76
C TYR A 378 20.61 9.27 -11.19
N ILE A 379 20.59 10.59 -11.36
CA ILE A 379 20.59 11.21 -12.70
C ILE A 379 21.87 10.89 -13.49
N ARG A 380 23.04 10.87 -12.82
CA ARG A 380 24.30 10.44 -13.47
C ARG A 380 24.24 8.98 -13.89
N MET A 381 23.73 8.09 -13.04
CA MET A 381 23.54 6.67 -13.36
C MET A 381 22.63 6.50 -14.58
N LEU A 382 21.52 7.24 -14.66
CA LEU A 382 20.66 7.26 -15.83
C LEU A 382 21.38 7.78 -17.08
N SER A 383 22.25 8.79 -16.96
CA SER A 383 22.99 9.34 -18.10
C SER A 383 24.09 8.41 -18.63
N THR A 384 24.63 7.53 -17.79
CA THR A 384 25.65 6.53 -18.17
C THR A 384 25.06 5.23 -18.67
N THR A 385 23.81 4.94 -18.30
CA THR A 385 23.06 3.81 -18.82
C THR A 385 22.40 4.28 -20.11
N ASP A 386 22.97 3.95 -21.27
CA ASP A 386 22.35 4.21 -22.57
C ASP A 386 21.09 3.33 -22.67
N LEU A 387 20.03 3.75 -21.99
CA LEU A 387 18.73 3.12 -22.02
C LEU A 387 18.19 3.36 -23.42
N GLY A 388 18.52 2.45 -24.32
CA GLY A 388 18.00 2.33 -25.69
C GLY A 388 16.48 2.05 -25.73
N MET A 389 15.70 2.70 -24.87
CA MET A 389 14.26 2.81 -25.02
C MET A 389 13.97 3.86 -26.08
N GLY A 390 13.56 3.38 -27.24
CA GLY A 390 13.05 4.17 -28.35
C GLY A 390 11.98 5.17 -27.90
N ARG A 391 11.84 6.24 -28.69
CA ARG A 391 11.14 7.49 -28.41
C ARG A 391 9.59 7.38 -28.30
N ALA A 392 9.03 6.22 -27.91
CA ALA A 392 7.59 5.91 -27.82
C ALA A 392 6.82 6.75 -26.82
N TYR A 393 7.37 6.84 -25.62
CA TYR A 393 6.69 7.37 -24.45
C TYR A 393 6.50 8.89 -24.53
N ARG A 394 7.17 9.55 -25.48
CA ARG A 394 7.14 11.00 -25.69
C ARG A 394 5.81 11.56 -26.15
N ASN A 395 4.84 10.76 -26.60
CA ASN A 395 3.57 11.30 -27.13
C ASN A 395 2.41 11.20 -26.15
N ALA A 396 2.32 10.13 -25.33
CA ALA A 396 1.21 9.94 -24.39
C ALA A 396 1.45 10.61 -23.03
N PHE A 397 2.72 10.69 -22.59
CA PHE A 397 3.14 11.26 -21.32
C PHE A 397 4.08 12.47 -21.55
N ALA A 398 4.00 13.09 -22.73
CA ALA A 398 4.87 14.19 -23.16
C ALA A 398 4.89 15.39 -22.21
N SER A 399 3.73 15.63 -21.60
CA SER A 399 3.45 16.70 -20.66
C SER A 399 3.97 16.42 -19.25
N ASP A 400 4.40 15.19 -18.99
CA ASP A 400 4.76 14.76 -17.65
C ASP A 400 6.21 15.12 -17.36
N PRO A 401 6.57 15.39 -16.10
CA PRO A 401 7.93 15.78 -15.73
C PRO A 401 9.00 14.77 -16.18
N LEU A 402 8.66 13.47 -16.12
CA LEU A 402 9.49 12.35 -16.54
C LEU A 402 8.64 11.34 -17.34
N PRO A 403 8.50 11.51 -18.66
CA PRO A 403 7.59 10.70 -19.49
C PRO A 403 7.87 9.19 -19.48
N SER A 404 9.12 8.78 -19.26
CA SER A 404 9.50 7.37 -19.11
C SER A 404 9.05 6.77 -17.79
N GLU A 405 8.96 7.58 -16.73
CA GLU A 405 8.51 7.18 -15.40
C GLU A 405 7.01 6.90 -15.45
N SER A 406 6.20 7.84 -15.92
CA SER A 406 4.75 7.66 -16.11
C SER A 406 4.40 6.45 -16.99
N TYR A 407 5.21 6.18 -18.02
CA TYR A 407 5.03 5.00 -18.87
C TYR A 407 5.29 3.68 -18.12
N ILE A 408 6.34 3.62 -17.31
CA ILE A 408 6.65 2.45 -16.47
C ILE A 408 5.56 2.25 -15.41
N ASP A 409 5.06 3.31 -14.79
CA ASP A 409 3.93 3.24 -13.85
C ASP A 409 2.69 2.67 -14.50
N ALA A 410 2.31 3.20 -15.67
CA ALA A 410 1.12 2.76 -16.38
C ALA A 410 1.17 1.26 -16.69
N ILE A 411 2.35 0.75 -17.09
CA ILE A 411 2.56 -0.68 -17.32
C ILE A 411 2.47 -1.45 -16.00
N HIS A 412 3.19 -1.02 -14.97
CA HIS A 412 3.27 -1.74 -13.70
C HIS A 412 1.91 -1.78 -12.98
N SER A 413 1.22 -0.64 -12.91
CA SER A 413 -0.14 -0.50 -12.38
C SER A 413 -1.14 -1.36 -13.15
N ALA A 414 -1.08 -1.40 -14.48
CA ALA A 414 -1.93 -2.29 -15.28
C ALA A 414 -1.70 -3.78 -14.93
N HIS A 415 -0.45 -4.21 -14.77
CA HIS A 415 -0.12 -5.57 -14.34
C HIS A 415 -0.61 -5.88 -12.93
N MET A 416 -0.34 -5.00 -11.97
CA MET A 416 -0.68 -5.23 -10.56
C MET A 416 -2.19 -5.18 -10.30
N VAL A 417 -2.92 -4.28 -10.96
CA VAL A 417 -4.40 -4.23 -10.91
C VAL A 417 -4.99 -5.51 -11.50
N THR A 418 -4.43 -5.98 -12.61
CA THR A 418 -4.88 -7.20 -13.26
C THR A 418 -4.63 -8.46 -12.41
N LEU A 419 -3.49 -8.53 -11.70
CA LEU A 419 -3.17 -9.63 -10.78
C LEU A 419 -4.04 -9.61 -9.51
N SER A 420 -4.37 -8.43 -9.00
CA SER A 420 -5.14 -8.26 -7.75
C SER A 420 -6.66 -8.24 -7.93
N GLY A 421 -7.15 -8.03 -9.16
CA GLY A 421 -8.58 -7.93 -9.47
C GLY A 421 -9.31 -9.25 -9.74
N GLN A 422 -8.61 -10.39 -9.78
CA GLN A 422 -9.21 -11.70 -10.07
C GLN A 422 -9.32 -12.58 -8.80
N SER A 423 -10.44 -13.31 -8.67
CA SER A 423 -10.76 -14.15 -7.50
C SER A 423 -9.76 -15.30 -7.28
N PRO A 424 -9.33 -16.04 -8.32
CA PRO A 424 -8.07 -16.78 -8.28
C PRO A 424 -6.93 -15.91 -8.83
N PHE A 425 -5.78 -15.92 -8.14
CA PHE A 425 -4.53 -15.37 -8.68
C PHE A 425 -4.25 -16.02 -10.04
N CYS A 426 -4.20 -15.21 -11.09
CA CYS A 426 -4.03 -15.69 -12.46
C CYS A 426 -3.06 -14.79 -13.22
N ILE A 427 -1.87 -15.32 -13.51
CA ILE A 427 -0.84 -14.61 -14.27
C ILE A 427 -1.28 -14.32 -15.72
N ASN A 428 -2.29 -15.03 -16.22
CA ASN A 428 -2.73 -14.98 -17.62
C ASN A 428 -3.06 -13.56 -18.09
N ALA A 429 -3.74 -12.77 -17.27
CA ALA A 429 -4.14 -11.43 -17.68
C ALA A 429 -2.96 -10.45 -17.66
N SER A 430 -1.97 -10.64 -16.78
CA SER A 430 -0.69 -9.95 -16.85
C SER A 430 0.14 -10.37 -18.06
N LEU A 431 0.22 -11.66 -18.37
CA LEU A 431 0.90 -12.14 -19.59
C LEU A 431 0.25 -11.56 -20.85
N ARG A 432 -1.09 -11.46 -20.87
CA ARG A 432 -1.81 -10.80 -21.96
C ARG A 432 -1.42 -9.34 -22.11
N HIS A 433 -1.34 -8.59 -21.01
CA HIS A 433 -0.90 -7.19 -21.03
C HIS A 433 0.57 -7.04 -21.45
N VAL A 434 1.47 -7.96 -21.04
CA VAL A 434 2.88 -7.94 -21.45
C VAL A 434 2.96 -8.17 -22.96
N LEU A 435 2.27 -9.20 -23.45
CA LEU A 435 2.26 -9.55 -24.86
C LEU A 435 1.68 -8.41 -25.71
N GLN A 436 0.60 -7.78 -25.25
CA GLN A 436 0.04 -6.56 -25.86
C GLN A 436 1.05 -5.41 -25.90
N SER A 437 1.77 -5.18 -24.81
CA SER A 437 2.80 -4.14 -24.75
C SER A 437 3.98 -4.43 -25.67
N LEU A 438 4.39 -5.70 -25.78
CA LEU A 438 5.45 -6.15 -26.69
C LEU A 438 5.07 -6.02 -28.16
N VAL A 439 3.85 -6.40 -28.54
CA VAL A 439 3.35 -6.23 -29.92
C VAL A 439 3.28 -4.75 -30.28
N ARG A 440 2.81 -3.89 -29.37
CA ARG A 440 2.81 -2.45 -29.56
C ARG A 440 4.22 -1.87 -29.69
N PHE A 441 5.14 -2.30 -28.86
CA PHE A 441 6.54 -1.87 -28.96
C PHE A 441 7.18 -2.33 -30.27
N GLY A 442 6.92 -3.56 -30.72
CA GLY A 442 7.34 -4.07 -32.01
C GLY A 442 6.79 -3.25 -33.18
N SER A 443 5.50 -2.89 -33.13
CA SER A 443 4.87 -1.96 -34.09
C SER A 443 5.63 -0.65 -34.18
N ASP A 444 5.92 -0.05 -33.02
CA ASP A 444 6.53 1.26 -32.98
C ASP A 444 8.01 1.22 -33.43
N LEU A 445 8.73 0.12 -33.15
CA LEU A 445 10.10 -0.11 -33.63
C LEU A 445 10.22 -0.08 -35.15
N ILE A 446 9.23 -0.61 -35.89
CA ILE A 446 9.20 -0.56 -37.37
C ILE A 446 9.17 0.89 -37.85
N VAL A 447 8.36 1.71 -37.19
CA VAL A 447 8.21 3.13 -37.52
C VAL A 447 9.47 3.91 -37.18
N TRP A 448 10.11 3.61 -36.04
CA TRP A 448 11.29 4.35 -35.58
C TRP A 448 12.59 3.93 -36.27
N CYS A 449 12.70 2.67 -36.69
CA CYS A 449 13.93 2.10 -37.23
C CYS A 449 13.69 1.46 -38.61
N PRO A 450 13.31 2.24 -39.64
CA PRO A 450 12.90 1.72 -40.96
C PRO A 450 14.01 0.99 -41.75
N GLY A 451 15.24 0.89 -41.22
CA GLY A 451 16.37 0.21 -41.86
C GLY A 451 17.19 -0.73 -40.98
N VAL A 452 16.85 -0.94 -39.70
CA VAL A 452 17.65 -1.78 -38.78
C VAL A 452 17.04 -3.16 -38.59
N THR A 453 15.71 -3.25 -38.55
CA THR A 453 15.00 -4.52 -38.52
C THR A 453 14.62 -4.85 -39.96
N SER A 454 15.11 -5.98 -40.50
CA SER A 454 14.49 -6.51 -41.70
C SER A 454 13.01 -6.73 -41.36
N ASN A 455 12.10 -6.05 -42.05
CA ASN A 455 10.65 -6.24 -41.83
C ASN A 455 10.29 -7.74 -41.82
N SER A 456 11.07 -8.60 -42.49
CA SER A 456 10.94 -10.06 -42.48
C SER A 456 11.03 -10.73 -41.11
N GLU A 457 11.97 -10.36 -40.22
CA GLU A 457 12.12 -11.06 -38.93
C GLU A 457 11.00 -10.74 -37.96
N LEU A 458 10.60 -9.46 -37.90
CA LEU A 458 9.50 -9.04 -37.06
C LEU A 458 8.15 -9.55 -37.60
N MET A 459 7.97 -9.58 -38.93
CA MET A 459 6.83 -10.25 -39.57
C MET A 459 6.78 -11.74 -39.22
N ARG A 460 7.93 -12.44 -39.20
CA ARG A 460 7.99 -13.86 -38.84
C ARG A 460 7.47 -14.14 -37.42
N VAL A 461 7.71 -13.21 -36.49
CA VAL A 461 7.26 -13.36 -35.08
C VAL A 461 5.82 -12.88 -34.90
N MET A 462 5.42 -11.81 -35.59
CA MET A 462 4.11 -11.17 -35.38
C MET A 462 2.97 -11.84 -36.16
N LEU A 463 3.23 -12.42 -37.33
CA LEU A 463 2.21 -13.05 -38.16
C LEU A 463 1.54 -14.27 -37.47
N PRO A 464 2.29 -15.20 -36.82
CA PRO A 464 1.68 -16.28 -36.03
C PRO A 464 0.72 -15.80 -34.94
N LEU A 465 1.04 -14.69 -34.26
CA LEU A 465 0.24 -14.16 -33.16
C LEU A 465 -1.15 -13.64 -33.59
N ILE A 466 -1.36 -13.38 -34.88
CA ILE A 466 -2.68 -12.95 -35.39
C ILE A 466 -3.58 -14.14 -35.66
N TYR A 467 -2.98 -15.29 -35.98
CA TYR A 467 -3.70 -16.51 -36.34
C TYR A 467 -3.83 -17.49 -35.17
N ASP A 468 -3.15 -17.24 -34.06
CA ASP A 468 -3.32 -17.97 -32.81
C ASP A 468 -4.55 -17.44 -32.04
N VAL A 469 -5.51 -18.34 -31.79
CA VAL A 469 -6.77 -18.05 -31.09
C VAL A 469 -6.52 -17.50 -29.68
N THR A 470 -5.43 -17.92 -29.02
CA THR A 470 -5.10 -17.46 -27.66
C THR A 470 -4.64 -16.00 -27.64
N THR A 471 -4.33 -15.42 -28.80
CA THR A 471 -3.84 -14.05 -28.98
C THR A 471 -4.72 -13.18 -29.87
N GLU A 472 -5.97 -13.59 -30.12
CA GLU A 472 -6.95 -12.86 -30.95
C GLU A 472 -7.10 -11.38 -30.55
N TYR A 473 -7.02 -11.05 -29.25
CA TYR A 473 -7.09 -9.69 -28.71
C TYR A 473 -5.96 -8.75 -29.20
N LEU A 474 -4.93 -9.29 -29.85
CA LEU A 474 -3.82 -8.53 -30.45
C LEU A 474 -4.08 -8.13 -31.90
N GLY A 475 -5.11 -8.70 -32.56
CA GLY A 475 -5.34 -8.56 -34.00
C GLY A 475 -5.45 -7.11 -34.47
N ASP A 476 -6.08 -6.24 -33.69
CA ASP A 476 -6.22 -4.80 -34.01
C ASP A 476 -4.90 -4.02 -33.98
N MET A 477 -3.91 -4.50 -33.21
CA MET A 477 -2.62 -3.85 -33.07
C MET A 477 -1.64 -4.26 -34.16
N ALA A 478 -1.91 -5.34 -34.91
CA ALA A 478 -1.04 -5.84 -35.99
C ALA A 478 -1.21 -5.11 -37.33
N LYS A 479 -1.95 -3.99 -37.37
CA LYS A 479 -2.21 -3.16 -38.58
C LYS A 479 -0.97 -2.55 -39.23
N PHE A 480 0.20 -2.63 -38.57
CA PHE A 480 1.48 -2.16 -39.09
C PHE A 480 2.16 -3.14 -40.07
N LEU A 481 1.67 -4.37 -40.19
CA LEU A 481 2.21 -5.37 -41.13
C LEU A 481 1.87 -5.06 -42.61
N GLY A 482 1.08 -4.01 -42.82
CA GLY A 482 0.56 -3.54 -44.10
C GLY A 482 -0.94 -3.30 -43.99
N PRO A 483 -1.55 -2.58 -44.94
CA PRO A 483 -3.00 -2.62 -45.11
C PRO A 483 -3.46 -4.08 -45.18
N ILE A 484 -4.51 -4.44 -44.45
CA ILE A 484 -5.11 -5.79 -44.51
C ILE A 484 -5.52 -6.14 -45.97
N ASP A 485 -5.77 -5.11 -46.78
CA ASP A 485 -6.11 -5.19 -48.20
C ASP A 485 -4.88 -5.16 -49.15
N ASP A 486 -3.64 -5.18 -48.65
CA ASP A 486 -2.44 -5.30 -49.50
C ASP A 486 -2.31 -6.74 -50.03
N PRO A 487 -2.31 -6.94 -51.36
CA PRO A 487 -2.15 -8.27 -51.96
C PRO A 487 -0.89 -9.01 -51.50
N ARG A 488 0.16 -8.29 -51.07
CA ARG A 488 1.40 -8.87 -50.53
C ARG A 488 1.24 -9.38 -49.10
N PHE A 489 0.38 -8.76 -48.32
CA PHE A 489 0.05 -9.23 -46.97
C PHE A 489 -0.85 -10.47 -47.06
N GLU A 490 -1.87 -10.43 -47.92
CA GLU A 490 -2.76 -11.58 -48.17
C GLU A 490 -1.97 -12.82 -48.65
N GLU A 491 -0.99 -12.64 -49.56
CA GLU A 491 -0.10 -13.71 -50.00
C GLU A 491 0.73 -14.32 -48.84
N LYS A 492 1.29 -13.50 -47.96
CA LYS A 492 2.08 -13.97 -46.80
C LYS A 492 1.22 -14.71 -45.78
N SER A 493 0.02 -14.22 -45.54
CA SER A 493 -0.97 -14.90 -44.69
C SER A 493 -1.33 -16.27 -45.23
N TYR A 494 -1.62 -16.38 -46.53
CA TYR A 494 -1.85 -17.68 -47.17
C TYR A 494 -0.63 -18.57 -47.09
N ARG A 495 0.57 -18.04 -47.30
CA ARG A 495 1.82 -18.80 -47.18
C ARG A 495 1.98 -19.44 -45.81
N TYR A 496 1.75 -18.66 -44.75
CA TYR A 496 1.82 -19.15 -43.37
C TYR A 496 0.77 -20.23 -43.08
N ALA A 497 -0.48 -19.98 -43.44
CA ALA A 497 -1.56 -20.93 -43.21
C ALA A 497 -1.36 -22.25 -43.97
N ILE A 498 -0.90 -22.18 -45.23
CA ILE A 498 -0.60 -23.38 -46.04
C ILE A 498 0.57 -24.16 -45.41
N GLN A 499 1.64 -23.48 -44.97
CA GLN A 499 2.76 -24.15 -44.29
C GLN A 499 2.33 -24.82 -42.98
N ALA A 500 1.45 -24.19 -42.20
CA ALA A 500 0.93 -24.78 -40.98
C ALA A 500 0.04 -26.01 -41.28
N CYS A 501 -0.84 -25.93 -42.28
CA CYS A 501 -1.65 -27.08 -42.71
C CYS A 501 -0.78 -28.23 -43.24
N ASP A 502 0.24 -27.92 -44.05
CA ASP A 502 1.19 -28.90 -44.58
C ASP A 502 1.97 -29.57 -43.46
N GLN A 503 2.48 -28.79 -42.50
CA GLN A 503 3.17 -29.31 -41.31
C GLN A 503 2.27 -30.23 -40.48
N ILE A 504 1.01 -29.84 -40.21
CA ILE A 504 0.06 -30.67 -39.47
C ILE A 504 -0.15 -32.01 -40.20
N ILE A 505 -0.34 -31.98 -41.52
CA ILE A 505 -0.60 -33.19 -42.31
C ILE A 505 0.66 -34.07 -42.40
N VAL A 506 1.83 -33.49 -42.62
CA VAL A 506 3.08 -34.25 -42.81
C VAL A 506 3.62 -34.80 -41.49
N GLU A 507 3.65 -33.99 -40.43
CA GLU A 507 4.29 -34.35 -39.16
C GLU A 507 3.37 -35.08 -38.19
N PHE A 508 2.04 -34.95 -38.33
CA PHE A 508 1.09 -35.49 -37.34
C PHE A 508 0.05 -36.43 -37.95
N SER A 509 0.21 -36.92 -39.18
CA SER A 509 -0.73 -37.89 -39.79
C SER A 509 -0.60 -39.32 -39.25
N ASP A 510 0.34 -39.57 -38.33
CA ASP A 510 0.49 -40.88 -37.70
C ASP A 510 -0.56 -41.16 -36.60
N GLU A 511 -0.72 -42.44 -36.28
CA GLU A 511 -1.66 -42.93 -35.27
C GLU A 511 -1.28 -42.52 -33.82
N GLU A 512 -0.05 -42.06 -33.58
CA GLU A 512 0.46 -41.68 -32.25
C GLU A 512 0.23 -40.19 -31.92
N SER A 513 -0.10 -39.37 -32.91
CA SER A 513 -0.31 -37.92 -32.79
C SER A 513 -1.51 -37.49 -31.92
N ALA A 514 -2.47 -38.40 -31.69
CA ALA A 514 -3.73 -38.14 -30.99
C ALA A 514 -4.59 -36.99 -31.57
N LEU A 515 -4.34 -36.56 -32.82
CA LEU A 515 -5.15 -35.54 -33.50
C LEU A 515 -6.43 -36.13 -34.10
N ASP A 516 -7.54 -35.39 -33.96
CA ASP A 516 -8.83 -35.76 -34.55
C ASP A 516 -8.74 -35.66 -36.10
N GLU A 517 -9.20 -36.68 -36.82
CA GLU A 517 -9.19 -36.74 -38.28
C GLU A 517 -9.86 -35.52 -38.94
N LYS A 518 -10.85 -34.93 -38.25
CA LYS A 518 -11.54 -33.72 -38.69
C LYS A 518 -10.59 -32.53 -38.85
N ILE A 519 -9.49 -32.48 -38.10
CA ILE A 519 -8.46 -31.42 -38.21
C ILE A 519 -7.76 -31.53 -39.58
N PHE A 520 -7.38 -32.73 -40.00
CA PHE A 520 -6.76 -32.93 -41.33
C PHE A 520 -7.76 -32.60 -42.45
N TYR A 521 -9.02 -33.00 -42.29
CA TYR A 521 -10.08 -32.66 -43.24
C TYR A 521 -10.23 -31.14 -43.41
N GLU A 522 -10.30 -30.38 -42.32
CA GLU A 522 -10.40 -28.92 -42.40
C GLU A 522 -9.12 -28.27 -42.95
N CYS A 523 -7.93 -28.82 -42.68
CA CYS A 523 -6.68 -28.36 -43.29
C CYS A 523 -6.70 -28.53 -44.82
N ILE A 524 -7.06 -29.71 -45.31
CA ILE A 524 -7.15 -30.00 -46.75
C ILE A 524 -8.23 -29.13 -47.40
N LYS A 525 -9.41 -29.05 -46.79
CA LYS A 525 -10.52 -28.22 -47.29
C LYS A 525 -10.15 -26.74 -47.33
N PHE A 526 -9.44 -26.22 -46.33
CA PHE A 526 -8.91 -24.85 -46.35
C PHE A 526 -7.93 -24.66 -47.52
N MET A 527 -6.98 -25.59 -47.70
CA MET A 527 -6.01 -25.54 -48.78
C MET A 527 -6.69 -25.56 -50.16
N GLU A 528 -7.68 -26.42 -50.37
CA GLU A 528 -8.43 -26.52 -51.62
C GLU A 528 -9.27 -25.26 -51.91
N THR A 529 -10.07 -24.82 -50.94
CA THR A 529 -10.95 -23.65 -51.10
C THR A 529 -10.16 -22.35 -51.28
N SER A 530 -8.97 -22.25 -50.69
CA SER A 530 -8.12 -21.07 -50.83
C SER A 530 -7.59 -20.86 -52.26
N LEU A 531 -7.48 -21.92 -53.09
CA LEU A 531 -6.96 -21.81 -54.47
C LEU A 531 -7.80 -20.94 -55.41
N GLU A 532 -9.04 -20.63 -55.04
CA GLU A 532 -9.89 -19.68 -55.77
C GLU A 532 -9.28 -18.27 -55.78
N LYS A 533 -8.50 -17.93 -54.74
CA LYS A 533 -7.88 -16.61 -54.58
C LYS A 533 -6.52 -16.49 -55.27
N PRO A 534 -6.25 -15.40 -56.02
CA PRO A 534 -4.97 -15.17 -56.68
C PRO A 534 -3.76 -15.15 -55.73
N ALA A 535 -3.91 -14.55 -54.55
CA ALA A 535 -2.86 -14.46 -53.53
C ALA A 535 -2.47 -15.85 -52.99
N ALA A 536 -3.47 -16.70 -52.73
CA ALA A 536 -3.24 -18.08 -52.29
C ALA A 536 -2.53 -18.91 -53.35
N ARG A 537 -2.90 -18.81 -54.64
CA ARG A 537 -2.19 -19.51 -55.72
C ARG A 537 -0.71 -19.13 -55.80
N LYS A 538 -0.41 -17.85 -55.59
CA LYS A 538 0.97 -17.35 -55.54
C LYS A 538 1.72 -17.91 -54.32
N ALA A 539 1.06 -17.94 -53.16
CA ALA A 539 1.59 -18.54 -51.94
C ALA A 539 1.87 -20.05 -52.10
N PHE A 540 0.93 -20.84 -52.64
CA PHE A 540 1.11 -22.27 -52.95
C PHE A 540 2.32 -22.50 -53.84
N LYS A 541 2.44 -21.74 -54.93
CA LYS A 541 3.61 -21.82 -55.80
C LYS A 541 4.88 -21.54 -54.99
N ALA A 542 4.88 -20.49 -54.19
CA ALA A 542 6.05 -20.13 -53.39
C ALA A 542 6.38 -21.19 -52.31
N VAL A 543 5.41 -21.88 -51.72
CA VAL A 543 5.63 -22.93 -50.70
C VAL A 543 6.18 -24.21 -51.30
N TYR A 544 5.69 -24.63 -52.48
CA TYR A 544 6.02 -25.92 -53.07
C TYR A 544 7.01 -25.86 -54.24
N THR A 545 7.45 -24.66 -54.66
CA THR A 545 8.46 -24.50 -55.73
C THR A 545 9.72 -23.73 -55.34
N GLU A 546 9.73 -22.96 -54.23
CA GLU A 546 10.94 -22.26 -53.74
C GLU A 546 11.70 -23.03 -52.65
N THR A 547 11.26 -24.24 -52.29
CA THR A 547 11.86 -25.15 -51.29
C THR A 547 12.40 -26.44 -51.95
N ALA A 548 12.95 -26.32 -53.16
CA ALA A 548 13.79 -27.35 -53.80
C ALA A 548 15.23 -26.88 -53.88
#